data_AF-A0A432ISW5-F1
#
_entry.id   AF-A0A432ISW5-F1
#
_cell.length_a   1.000
_cell.length_b   1.000
_cell.length_c   1.000
_cell.angle_alpha   90.00
_cell.angle_beta   90.00
_cell.angle_gamma   90.00
#
_symmetry.space_group_name_H-M   'P 1'
#
loop_
_entity.id
_entity.type
_entity.pdbx_description
1 polymer ?
#
loop_
_entity_poly.entity_id
_entity_poly.type
_entity_poly.pdbx_seq_one_letter_code
_entity_poly.pdbx_strand_id
1 'polypeptide(L)' 'KRANKDAIFMHCLPASRGEEVINEVIDGKQSVVWLEALNRIHIQKSIIEWCLK' A
#
# COMPACT_ATOMS: atom_id res chain seq x y z
N LYS A 1 13.54 8.14 -12.76
CA LYS A 1 12.09 8.35 -12.91
C LYS A 1 11.65 7.83 -14.29
N ARG A 2 11.26 6.55 -14.37
CA ARG A 2 10.88 5.89 -15.63
C ARG A 2 9.37 5.60 -15.73
N ALA A 3 8.67 5.51 -14.60
CA ALA A 3 7.22 5.33 -14.55
C ALA A 3 6.47 6.61 -14.97
N ASN A 4 5.20 6.46 -15.31
CA ASN A 4 4.31 7.59 -15.61
C ASN A 4 4.24 8.57 -14.44
N LYS A 5 3.90 9.83 -14.74
CA LYS A 5 3.86 10.92 -13.74
C LYS A 5 2.84 10.69 -12.63
N ASP A 6 1.82 9.90 -12.90
CA ASP A 6 0.69 9.55 -12.04
C ASP A 6 0.82 8.16 -11.39
N ALA A 7 1.90 7.43 -11.66
CA ALA A 7 2.13 6.14 -11.02
C ALA A 7 2.23 6.28 -9.50
N ILE A 8 1.72 5.29 -8.77
CA ILE A 8 1.83 5.19 -7.31
C ILE A 8 2.62 3.95 -6.92
N PHE A 9 3.25 4.00 -5.76
CA PHE A 9 3.97 2.88 -5.17
C PHE A 9 3.11 2.21 -4.09
N MET A 10 2.96 0.90 -4.20
CA MET A 10 2.22 0.02 -3.28
C MET A 10 3.16 -1.06 -2.72
N HIS A 11 2.89 -1.51 -1.49
CA HIS A 11 3.65 -2.55 -0.81
C HIS A 11 2.85 -3.14 0.34
N CYS A 12 2.80 -4.46 0.42
CA CYS A 12 1.93 -5.17 1.36
C CYS A 12 2.37 -5.13 2.84
N LEU A 13 3.63 -4.77 3.10
CA LEU A 13 4.31 -4.74 4.41
C LEU A 13 4.45 -6.12 5.10
N PRO A 14 5.45 -6.30 5.99
CA PRO A 14 6.56 -5.37 6.26
C PRO A 14 7.48 -5.21 5.05
N ALA A 15 8.16 -4.06 4.93
CA ALA A 15 9.08 -3.80 3.83
C ALA A 15 10.54 -3.85 4.29
N SER A 16 11.39 -4.58 3.56
CA SER A 16 12.84 -4.63 3.74
C SER A 16 13.51 -3.46 3.02
N ARG A 17 13.77 -2.39 3.78
CA ARG A 17 14.41 -1.17 3.26
C ARG A 17 15.85 -1.45 2.84
N GLY A 18 16.22 -1.03 1.63
CA GLY A 18 17.53 -1.25 1.02
C GLY A 18 17.64 -2.54 0.19
N GLU A 19 16.66 -3.44 0.27
CA GLU A 19 16.59 -4.65 -0.56
C GLU A 19 15.51 -4.50 -1.65
N GLU A 20 14.24 -4.44 -1.26
CA GLU A 20 13.12 -4.34 -2.20
C GLU A 20 12.65 -2.90 -2.44
N VAL A 21 12.95 -1.98 -1.52
CA VAL A 21 12.56 -0.57 -1.62
C VAL A 21 13.54 0.34 -0.88
N ILE A 22 13.79 1.54 -1.40
CA ILE A 22 14.58 2.57 -0.70
C ILE A 22 13.67 3.52 0.09
N ASN A 23 14.23 4.18 1.10
CA ASN A 23 13.49 5.07 2.00
C ASN A 23 12.73 6.18 1.25
N GLU A 24 13.36 6.74 0.22
CA GLU A 24 12.81 7.85 -0.57
C GLU A 24 11.59 7.44 -1.39
N VAL A 25 11.43 6.14 -1.69
CA VAL A 25 10.28 5.61 -2.43
C VAL A 25 9.12 5.31 -1.48
N ILE A 26 9.37 4.56 -0.41
CA ILE A 26 8.31 4.15 0.54
C ILE A 26 7.75 5.32 1.35
N ASP A 27 8.57 6.34 1.66
CA ASP A 27 8.14 7.55 2.38
C ASP A 27 7.90 8.73 1.40
N GLY A 28 8.01 8.48 0.09
CA GLY A 28 7.88 9.48 -0.95
C GLY A 28 6.43 9.87 -1.26
N LYS A 29 6.24 10.98 -1.99
CA LYS A 29 4.91 11.54 -2.33
C LYS A 29 4.02 10.61 -3.17
N GLN A 30 4.60 9.68 -3.91
CA GLN A 30 3.87 8.72 -4.74
C GLN A 30 3.59 7.40 -3.98
N SER A 31 4.05 7.27 -2.73
CA SER A 31 3.75 6.10 -1.90
C SER A 31 2.34 6.17 -1.34
N VAL A 32 1.61 5.07 -1.50
CA VAL A 32 0.30 4.87 -0.87
C VAL A 32 0.30 3.69 0.09
N VAL A 33 1.48 3.21 0.50
CA VAL A 33 1.65 2.00 1.35
C VAL A 33 0.82 2.06 2.64
N TRP A 34 0.80 3.22 3.31
CA TRP A 34 0.01 3.40 4.53
C TRP A 34 -1.51 3.45 4.26
N LEU A 35 -1.92 4.01 3.12
CA LEU A 35 -3.32 4.02 2.70
C LEU A 35 -3.77 2.60 2.31
N GLU A 36 -2.92 1.84 1.61
CA GLU A 36 -3.14 0.42 1.31
C GLU A 36 -3.32 -0.39 2.61
N ALA A 37 -2.43 -0.20 3.58
CA ALA A 37 -2.53 -0.87 4.88
C ALA A 37 -3.82 -0.51 5.63
N LEU A 38 -4.19 0.78 5.66
CA LEU A 38 -5.46 1.23 6.24
C LEU A 38 -6.66 0.59 5.53
N ASN A 39 -6.64 0.54 4.19
CA ASN A 39 -7.73 -0.01 3.39
C ASN A 39 -8.00 -1.50 3.67
N ARG A 40 -7.05 -2.24 4.26
CA ARG A 40 -7.30 -3.61 4.71
C ARG A 40 -8.45 -3.68 5.71
N ILE A 41 -8.60 -2.74 6.65
CA ILE A 41 -9.70 -2.80 7.64
C ILE A 41 -11.07 -2.67 6.97
N HIS A 42 -11.18 -1.82 5.96
CA HIS A 42 -12.42 -1.60 5.23
C HIS A 42 -12.81 -2.84 4.44
N ILE A 43 -11.84 -3.46 3.74
CA ILE A 43 -12.04 -4.70 3.02
C ILE A 43 -12.47 -5.83 3.97
N GLN A 44 -11.77 -5.99 5.09
CA GLN A 44 -12.11 -7.04 6.07
C GLN A 44 -13.52 -6.87 6.63
N LYS A 45 -13.94 -5.63 6.96
CA LYS A 45 -15.31 -5.34 7.40
C LYS A 45 -16.34 -5.74 6.35
N SER A 46 -16.12 -5.39 5.08
CA SER A 46 -17.03 -5.74 3.99
C SER A 46 -17.13 -7.25 3.77
N ILE A 47 -16.00 -7.98 3.87
CA ILE A 47 -16.01 -9.44 3.74
C ILE A 47 -16.80 -10.08 4.88
N ILE A 48 -16.58 -9.64 6.12
CA ILE A 48 -17.31 -10.15 7.29
C ILE A 48 -18.82 -9.88 7.14
N GLU A 49 -19.19 -8.67 6.70
CA GLU A 49 -20.59 -8.30 6.48
C GLU A 49 -21.25 -9.14 5.40
N TRP A 50 -20.54 -9.42 4.30
CA TRP A 50 -21.03 -10.28 3.21
C TRP A 50 -21.22 -11.73 3.66
N CYS A 51 -20.30 -12.27 4.47
CA CYS A 51 -20.35 -13.65 4.95
C CYS A 51 -21.40 -13.89 6.05
N LEU A 52 -21.77 -12.87 6.83
CA LEU A 52 -22.66 -12.99 7.99
C LEU A 52 -24.06 -12.43 7.75
N LYS A 53 -24.36 -11.99 6.53
CA LYS A 53 -25.71 -11.67 6.05
C LYS A 53 -26.46 -12.93 5.65
#